data_AF-A0A4Q3LCR5-F1
#
_entry.id   AF-A0A4Q3LCR5-F1
#
_cell.length_a   1.000
_cell.length_b   1.000
_cell.length_c   1.000
_cell.angle_alpha   90.00
_cell.angle_beta   90.00
_cell.angle_gamma   90.00
#
_symmetry.space_group_name_H-M   'P 1'
#
loop_
_entity.id
_entity.type
_entity.pdbx_description
1 polymer ?
#
loop_
_entity_poly.entity_id
_entity_poly.type
_entity_poly.pdbx_seq_one_letter_code
_entity_poly.pdbx_strand_id
1 'polypeptide(L)'
;MPLLRELGSAVRQRRQEIGLSQQQLADLVQLSRATISDLENGKLKDLSANRIERLANELGFAVGLVGAQRPKDKSTLETAARIASVPYATALPPGVLLDSIRNGVVPPGYIPHLRTLLQEAPIAILADLADELRRSHDVPRPDTWKRMRQLAGVLQCGRRLWQSLPT
;
A
#
# COMPACT_ATOMS: atom_id res chain seq x y z
N MET A 1 -10.92 16.65 -3.84
CA MET A 1 -10.18 15.44 -3.38
C MET A 1 -10.89 14.84 -2.17
N PRO A 2 -11.12 13.51 -2.12
CA PRO A 2 -11.81 12.87 -1.00
C PRO A 2 -11.10 13.15 0.35
N LEU A 3 -9.77 13.09 0.36
CA LEU A 3 -8.94 13.39 1.54
C LEU A 3 -9.20 14.79 2.13
N LEU A 4 -9.22 15.84 1.30
CA LEU A 4 -9.44 17.21 1.79
C LEU A 4 -10.86 17.42 2.32
N ARG A 5 -11.83 16.66 1.80
CA ARG A 5 -13.21 16.71 2.29
C ARG A 5 -13.34 16.05 3.66
N GLU A 6 -12.73 14.88 3.84
CA GLU A 6 -12.66 14.19 5.13
C GLU A 6 -11.91 15.02 6.17
N LEU A 7 -10.75 15.57 5.78
CA LEU A 7 -9.98 16.49 6.62
C LEU A 7 -10.83 17.72 6.99
N GLY A 8 -11.48 18.37 6.03
CA GLY A 8 -12.30 19.56 6.30
C GLY A 8 -13.47 19.30 7.24
N SER A 9 -14.10 18.13 7.13
CA SER A 9 -15.12 17.67 8.09
C SER A 9 -14.55 17.52 9.50
N ALA A 10 -13.44 16.79 9.64
CA ALA A 10 -12.79 16.55 10.93
C ALA A 10 -12.28 17.85 11.58
N VAL A 11 -11.70 18.74 10.77
CA VAL A 11 -11.23 20.07 11.18
C VAL A 11 -12.38 20.92 11.69
N ARG A 12 -13.49 21.01 10.93
CA ARG A 12 -14.66 21.78 11.35
C ARG A 12 -15.22 21.27 12.68
N GLN A 13 -15.36 19.96 12.81
CA GLN A 13 -15.85 19.32 14.01
C GLN A 13 -14.94 19.65 15.22
N ARG A 14 -13.64 19.38 15.11
CA ARG A 14 -12.69 19.63 16.21
C ARG A 14 -12.62 21.10 16.57
N ARG A 15 -12.59 22.00 15.58
CA ARG A 15 -12.59 23.45 15.80
C ARG A 15 -13.80 23.90 16.63
N GLN A 16 -14.98 23.38 16.32
CA GLN A 16 -16.21 23.67 17.04
C GLN A 16 -16.20 23.07 18.46
N GLU A 17 -15.72 21.84 18.62
CA GLU A 17 -15.57 21.17 19.93
C GLU A 17 -14.70 21.99 20.90
N ILE A 18 -13.61 22.59 20.41
CA ILE A 18 -12.70 23.42 21.22
C ILE A 18 -13.06 24.92 21.24
N GLY A 19 -14.17 25.32 20.62
CA GLY A 19 -14.68 26.69 20.68
C GLY A 19 -13.89 27.74 19.87
N LEU A 20 -13.09 27.34 18.88
CA LEU A 20 -12.34 28.28 18.05
C LEU A 20 -13.19 28.83 16.90
N SER A 21 -13.01 30.10 16.54
CA SER A 21 -13.46 30.65 15.26
C SER A 21 -12.55 30.22 14.10
N GLN A 22 -13.03 30.35 12.86
CA GLN A 22 -12.20 30.07 11.68
C GLN A 22 -10.96 30.98 11.61
N GLN A 23 -11.06 32.22 12.08
CA GLN A 23 -9.93 33.15 12.13
C GLN A 23 -8.88 32.68 13.14
N GLN A 24 -9.30 32.32 14.36
CA GLN A 24 -8.38 31.84 15.39
C GLN A 24 -7.65 30.56 14.95
N LEU A 25 -8.35 29.61 14.32
CA LEU A 25 -7.69 28.43 13.76
C LEU A 25 -6.71 28.80 12.65
N ALA A 26 -7.09 29.72 11.76
CA ALA A 26 -6.24 30.18 10.66
C ALA A 26 -4.93 30.79 11.20
N ASP A 27 -5.01 31.59 12.26
CA ASP A 27 -3.85 32.21 12.90
C ASP A 27 -2.92 31.16 13.54
N LEU A 28 -3.47 30.18 14.28
CA LEU A 28 -2.69 29.08 14.90
C LEU A 28 -1.91 28.27 13.87
N VAL A 29 -2.55 27.92 12.75
CA VAL A 29 -1.96 27.05 11.73
C VAL A 29 -1.34 27.83 10.57
N GLN A 30 -1.18 29.15 10.71
CA GLN A 30 -0.61 30.07 9.71
C GLN A 30 -1.22 29.86 8.30
N LEU A 31 -2.55 29.84 8.23
CA LEU A 31 -3.33 29.82 7.00
C LEU A 31 -4.20 31.07 6.91
N SER A 32 -4.78 31.33 5.74
CA SER A 32 -5.81 32.36 5.63
C SER A 32 -7.15 31.84 6.14
N ARG A 33 -7.98 32.72 6.71
CA ARG A 33 -9.37 32.40 7.04
C ARG A 33 -10.14 31.86 5.84
N ALA A 34 -9.89 32.39 4.64
CA ALA A 34 -10.49 31.91 3.40
C ALA A 34 -10.12 30.44 3.13
N THR A 35 -8.86 30.06 3.34
CA THR A 35 -8.40 28.67 3.22
C THR A 35 -9.11 27.74 4.21
N ILE A 36 -9.26 28.15 5.47
CA ILE A 36 -10.01 27.36 6.47
C ILE A 36 -11.48 27.22 6.05
N SER A 37 -12.12 28.31 5.64
CA SER A 37 -13.50 28.29 5.16
C SER A 37 -13.69 27.39 3.95
N ASP A 38 -12.81 27.47 2.94
CA ASP A 38 -12.90 26.63 1.76
C ASP A 38 -12.62 25.16 2.08
N LEU A 39 -11.74 24.87 3.03
CA LEU A 39 -11.48 23.53 3.52
C LEU A 39 -12.73 22.94 4.21
N GLU A 40 -13.29 23.65 5.20
CA GLU A 40 -14.45 23.21 5.98
C GLU A 40 -15.73 23.05 5.12
N ASN A 41 -15.79 23.74 3.98
CA ASN A 41 -16.90 23.66 3.02
C ASN A 41 -16.61 22.74 1.84
N GLY A 42 -15.46 22.06 1.80
CA GLY A 42 -15.07 21.14 0.73
C GLY A 42 -14.84 21.80 -0.64
N LYS A 43 -14.59 23.12 -0.66
CA LYS A 43 -14.29 23.91 -1.87
C LYS A 43 -12.79 23.98 -2.16
N LEU A 44 -11.94 23.69 -1.17
CA LEU A 44 -10.50 23.73 -1.33
C LEU A 44 -10.02 22.66 -2.32
N LYS A 45 -9.36 23.11 -3.40
CA LYS A 45 -8.89 22.24 -4.47
C LYS A 45 -7.60 21.51 -4.10
N ASP A 46 -6.70 22.21 -3.42
CA ASP A 46 -5.38 21.73 -3.06
C ASP A 46 -4.87 22.37 -1.76
N LEU A 47 -4.04 21.61 -1.04
CA LEU A 47 -3.32 22.05 0.15
C LEU A 47 -2.05 21.21 0.25
N SER A 48 -0.88 21.85 0.42
CA SER A 48 0.38 21.12 0.51
C SER A 48 0.41 20.17 1.71
N ALA A 49 1.10 19.04 1.57
CA ALA A 49 1.20 18.00 2.61
C ALA A 49 1.66 18.57 3.96
N ASN A 50 2.67 19.45 3.98
CA ASN A 50 3.14 20.14 5.19
C ASN A 50 2.01 20.96 5.86
N ARG A 51 1.17 21.65 5.09
CA ARG A 51 0.06 22.42 5.64
C ARG A 51 -1.05 21.51 6.19
N ILE A 52 -1.31 20.38 5.53
CA ILE A 52 -2.24 19.35 6.01
C ILE A 52 -1.73 18.79 7.35
N GLU A 53 -0.46 18.41 7.41
CA GLU A 53 0.19 17.87 8.58
C GLU A 53 0.18 18.86 9.75
N ARG A 54 0.57 20.11 9.51
CA ARG A 54 0.52 21.18 10.53
C ARG A 54 -0.89 21.39 11.08
N LEU A 55 -1.89 21.48 10.20
CA LEU A 55 -3.28 21.67 10.60
C LEU A 55 -3.79 20.47 11.42
N ALA A 56 -3.49 19.26 10.98
CA ALA A 56 -3.89 18.05 11.67
C ALA A 56 -3.23 17.93 13.04
N ASN A 57 -1.91 18.16 13.13
CA ASN A 57 -1.15 18.09 14.38
C ASN A 57 -1.64 19.12 15.40
N GLU A 58 -1.90 20.36 14.97
CA GLU A 58 -2.45 21.41 15.85
C GLU A 58 -3.80 21.01 16.46
N LEU A 59 -4.60 20.25 15.70
CA LEU A 59 -5.90 19.74 16.14
C LEU A 59 -5.82 18.36 16.80
N GLY A 60 -4.62 17.81 17.03
CA GLY A 60 -4.41 16.52 17.67
C GLY A 60 -4.77 15.31 16.80
N PHE A 61 -4.75 15.46 15.48
CA PHE A 61 -4.94 14.37 14.52
C PHE A 61 -3.61 13.84 14.01
N ALA A 62 -3.47 12.51 13.94
CA ALA A 62 -2.38 11.88 13.21
C ALA A 62 -2.74 11.79 11.71
N VAL A 63 -1.91 12.37 10.85
CA VAL A 63 -2.04 12.19 9.39
C VAL A 63 -1.25 10.94 9.01
N GLY A 64 -1.97 9.89 8.65
CA GLY A 64 -1.37 8.65 8.17
C GLY A 64 -2.03 8.17 6.90
N LEU A 65 -1.24 7.53 6.04
CA LEU A 65 -1.80 6.59 5.08
C LEU A 65 -2.33 5.39 5.88
N VAL A 66 -3.61 5.44 6.26
CA VAL A 66 -4.33 4.23 6.64
C VAL A 66 -4.46 3.44 5.35
N GLY A 67 -3.57 2.47 5.16
CA GLY A 67 -3.47 1.71 3.93
C GLY A 67 -4.86 1.28 3.51
N ALA A 68 -5.25 1.67 2.30
CA ALA A 68 -6.45 1.17 1.65
C ALA A 68 -6.26 -0.34 1.49
N GLN A 69 -6.60 -1.10 2.52
CA GLN A 69 -6.94 -2.49 2.36
C GLN A 69 -8.22 -2.46 1.53
N ARG A 70 -8.08 -2.48 0.20
CA ARG A 70 -9.20 -2.88 -0.64
C ARG A 70 -9.60 -4.25 -0.09
N PRO A 71 -10.85 -4.44 0.37
CA PRO A 71 -11.39 -5.78 0.50
C PRO A 71 -11.30 -6.35 -0.91
N LYS A 72 -10.30 -7.18 -1.15
CA LYS A 72 -10.17 -7.88 -2.41
C LYS A 72 -11.00 -9.14 -2.22
N ASP A 73 -12.21 -9.11 -2.76
CA ASP A 73 -13.05 -10.31 -2.89
C ASP A 73 -12.37 -11.41 -3.74
N LYS A 74 -11.31 -11.05 -4.48
CA LYS A 74 -10.49 -11.95 -5.29
C LYS A 74 -9.14 -12.19 -4.64
N SER A 75 -8.75 -13.46 -4.47
CA SER A 75 -7.44 -13.82 -3.94
C SER A 75 -6.32 -13.19 -4.80
N THR A 76 -5.38 -12.50 -4.15
CA THR A 76 -4.19 -11.98 -4.83
C THR A 76 -3.27 -13.15 -5.22
N LEU A 77 -3.26 -14.24 -4.44
CA LEU A 77 -2.58 -15.47 -4.80
C LEU A 77 -3.08 -16.03 -6.14
N GLU A 78 -4.39 -16.05 -6.39
CA GLU A 78 -4.96 -16.44 -7.69
C GLU A 78 -4.54 -15.47 -8.81
N THR A 79 -4.56 -14.16 -8.51
CA THR A 79 -4.14 -13.14 -9.47
C THR A 79 -2.66 -13.30 -9.85
N ALA A 80 -1.81 -13.56 -8.86
CA ALA A 80 -0.38 -13.80 -9.03
C ALA A 80 -0.15 -15.10 -9.81
N ALA A 81 -0.82 -16.19 -9.45
CA ALA A 81 -0.77 -17.45 -10.18
C ALA A 81 -1.13 -17.29 -11.67
N ARG A 82 -2.15 -16.49 -11.97
CA ARG A 82 -2.53 -16.16 -13.35
C ARG A 82 -1.50 -15.32 -14.10
N ILE A 83 -0.83 -14.37 -13.44
CA ILE A 83 0.27 -13.58 -14.05
C ILE A 83 1.47 -14.49 -14.33
N ALA A 84 1.71 -15.47 -13.45
CA ALA A 84 2.77 -16.46 -13.59
C ALA A 84 2.50 -17.47 -14.73
N SER A 85 1.24 -17.65 -15.14
CA SER A 85 0.85 -18.58 -16.21
C SER A 85 1.53 -18.25 -17.53
N VAL A 86 2.25 -19.24 -18.08
CA VAL A 86 2.87 -19.14 -19.40
C VAL A 86 2.18 -20.08 -20.39
N PRO A 87 2.08 -19.73 -21.70
CA PRO A 87 1.24 -20.46 -22.66
C PRO A 87 1.59 -21.94 -22.88
N TYR A 88 2.83 -22.35 -22.56
CA TYR A 88 3.36 -23.69 -22.86
C TYR A 88 3.59 -24.55 -21.61
N ALA A 89 3.12 -24.12 -20.44
CA ALA A 89 3.31 -24.87 -19.21
C ALA A 89 2.00 -24.98 -18.42
N THR A 90 1.92 -26.02 -17.57
CA THR A 90 0.74 -26.28 -16.74
C THR A 90 0.44 -25.08 -15.86
N ALA A 91 -0.80 -24.59 -15.89
CA ALA A 91 -1.23 -23.46 -15.07
C ALA A 91 -0.76 -23.61 -13.62
N LEU A 92 -0.12 -22.58 -13.08
CA LEU A 92 0.42 -22.60 -11.72
C LEU A 92 -0.73 -22.64 -10.70
N PRO A 93 -0.89 -23.71 -9.89
CA PRO A 93 -1.91 -23.72 -8.86
C PRO A 93 -1.57 -22.71 -7.75
N PRO A 94 -2.56 -21.98 -7.20
CA PRO A 94 -2.33 -21.02 -6.11
C PRO A 94 -1.58 -21.64 -4.91
N GLY A 95 -1.92 -22.87 -4.52
CA GLY A 95 -1.25 -23.59 -3.43
C GLY A 95 0.23 -23.86 -3.70
N VAL A 96 0.60 -24.18 -4.94
CA VAL A 96 2.01 -24.39 -5.32
C VAL A 96 2.78 -23.07 -5.27
N LEU A 97 2.18 -21.97 -5.71
CA LEU A 97 2.77 -20.64 -5.58
C LEU A 97 3.01 -20.27 -4.11
N LEU A 98 2.00 -20.53 -3.26
CA LEU A 98 2.09 -20.30 -1.83
C LEU A 98 3.24 -21.09 -1.22
N ASP A 99 3.27 -22.40 -1.40
CA ASP A 99 4.30 -23.27 -0.83
C ASP A 99 5.68 -22.91 -1.35
N SER A 100 5.77 -22.50 -2.62
CA SER A 100 7.04 -22.08 -3.20
C SER A 100 7.57 -20.82 -2.55
N ILE A 101 6.72 -19.82 -2.32
CA ILE A 101 7.11 -18.58 -1.64
C ILE A 101 7.35 -18.84 -0.15
N ARG A 102 6.53 -19.67 0.50
CA ARG A 102 6.61 -19.97 1.93
C ARG A 102 7.86 -20.78 2.28
N ASN A 103 8.22 -21.76 1.45
CA ASN A 103 9.35 -22.65 1.72
C ASN A 103 10.62 -22.21 1.01
N GLY A 104 10.50 -21.35 -0.01
CA GLY A 104 11.63 -20.93 -0.85
C GLY A 104 12.08 -22.02 -1.84
N VAL A 105 11.20 -22.95 -2.20
CA VAL A 105 11.49 -24.10 -3.07
C VAL A 105 10.50 -24.13 -4.22
N VAL A 106 10.99 -24.15 -5.46
CA VAL A 106 10.12 -24.19 -6.66
C VAL A 106 10.17 -25.59 -7.26
N PRO A 107 9.03 -26.28 -7.45
CA PRO A 107 9.04 -27.54 -8.18
C PRO A 107 9.48 -27.31 -9.63
N PRO A 108 10.28 -28.22 -10.24
CA PRO A 108 10.90 -27.98 -11.55
C PRO A 108 9.91 -27.58 -12.67
N GLY A 109 8.72 -28.18 -12.70
CA GLY A 109 7.68 -27.86 -13.68
C GLY A 109 7.11 -26.44 -13.58
N TYR A 110 7.34 -25.74 -12.46
CA TYR A 110 6.83 -24.40 -12.21
C TYR A 110 7.91 -23.31 -12.17
N ILE A 111 9.17 -23.66 -12.43
CA ILE A 111 10.29 -22.71 -12.53
C ILE A 111 10.01 -21.56 -13.51
N PRO A 112 9.53 -21.82 -14.76
CA PRO A 112 9.23 -20.74 -15.69
C PRO A 112 8.18 -19.76 -15.16
N HIS A 113 7.17 -20.29 -14.47
CA HIS A 113 6.07 -19.50 -13.92
C HIS A 113 6.53 -18.54 -12.83
N LEU A 114 7.28 -19.07 -11.85
CA LEU A 114 7.78 -18.23 -10.75
C LEU A 114 8.78 -17.20 -11.26
N ARG A 115 9.58 -17.55 -12.26
CA ARG A 115 10.48 -16.60 -12.91
C ARG A 115 9.70 -15.46 -13.56
N THR A 116 8.66 -15.77 -14.35
CA THR A 116 7.78 -14.76 -14.98
C THR A 116 7.12 -13.86 -13.94
N LEU A 117 6.57 -14.44 -12.86
CA LEU A 117 5.97 -13.67 -11.78
C LEU A 117 6.96 -12.67 -11.17
N LEU A 118 8.14 -13.13 -10.76
CA LEU A 118 9.12 -12.28 -10.09
C LEU A 118 9.75 -11.24 -11.05
N GLN A 119 9.85 -11.58 -12.33
CA GLN A 119 10.41 -10.71 -13.35
C GLN A 119 9.42 -9.62 -13.78
N GLU A 120 8.14 -9.94 -13.94
CA GLU A 120 7.19 -9.10 -14.67
C GLU A 120 6.03 -8.57 -13.82
N ALA A 121 5.69 -9.21 -12.69
CA ALA A 121 4.53 -8.79 -11.91
C ALA A 121 4.70 -7.36 -11.36
N PRO A 122 3.64 -6.53 -11.36
CA PRO A 122 3.68 -5.23 -10.71
C PRO A 122 4.08 -5.34 -9.22
N ILE A 123 4.86 -4.38 -8.71
CA ILE A 123 5.31 -4.38 -7.30
C ILE A 123 4.11 -4.42 -6.35
N ALA A 124 3.00 -3.75 -6.72
CA ALA A 124 1.76 -3.78 -5.97
C ALA A 124 1.21 -5.21 -5.77
N ILE A 125 1.28 -6.08 -6.80
CA ILE A 125 0.83 -7.47 -6.68
C ILE A 125 1.73 -8.27 -5.74
N LEU A 126 3.04 -8.05 -5.79
CA LEU A 126 4.00 -8.70 -4.88
C LEU A 126 3.80 -8.24 -3.42
N ALA A 127 3.50 -6.95 -3.21
CA ALA A 127 3.18 -6.40 -1.91
C ALA A 127 1.86 -6.97 -1.36
N ASP A 128 0.82 -7.00 -2.21
CA ASP A 128 -0.49 -7.56 -1.86
C ASP A 128 -0.38 -9.06 -1.53
N LEU A 129 0.48 -9.79 -2.25
CA LEU A 129 0.78 -11.20 -1.98
C LEU A 129 1.45 -11.36 -0.60
N ALA A 130 2.44 -10.53 -0.28
CA ALA A 130 3.04 -10.52 1.06
C ALA A 130 2.01 -10.18 2.16
N ASP A 131 1.05 -9.30 1.88
CA ASP A 131 -0.02 -8.97 2.80
C ASP A 131 -1.06 -10.09 2.96
N GLU A 132 -1.36 -10.86 1.91
CA GLU A 132 -2.22 -12.04 1.96
C GLU A 132 -1.55 -13.18 2.73
N LEU A 133 -0.27 -13.46 2.47
CA LEU A 133 0.50 -14.48 3.18
C LEU A 133 0.60 -14.21 4.70
N ARG A 134 0.75 -12.94 5.09
CA ARG A 134 0.70 -12.54 6.50
C ARG A 134 -0.66 -12.82 7.13
N ARG A 135 -1.76 -12.53 6.43
CA ARG A 135 -3.12 -12.62 6.95
C ARG A 135 -3.62 -14.05 7.05
N SER A 136 -3.40 -14.84 6.00
CA SER A 136 -4.04 -16.16 5.85
C SER A 136 -3.12 -17.32 6.22
N HIS A 137 -1.80 -17.09 6.29
CA HIS A 137 -0.81 -18.17 6.42
C HIS A 137 0.30 -17.88 7.45
N ASP A 138 0.14 -16.81 8.24
CA ASP A 138 1.05 -16.40 9.33
C ASP A 138 2.52 -16.26 8.89
N VAL A 139 2.76 -15.84 7.64
CA VAL A 139 4.11 -15.56 7.15
C VAL A 139 4.39 -14.06 7.23
N PRO A 140 5.37 -13.60 8.02
CA PRO A 140 5.70 -12.18 8.11
C PRO A 140 6.05 -11.58 6.73
N ARG A 141 5.66 -10.32 6.51
CA ARG A 141 5.99 -9.60 5.26
C ARG A 141 7.50 -9.58 4.97
N PRO A 142 8.38 -9.28 5.95
CA PRO A 142 9.83 -9.28 5.70
C PRO A 142 10.35 -10.63 5.21
N ASP A 143 9.83 -11.72 5.78
CA ASP A 143 10.21 -13.08 5.40
C ASP A 143 9.72 -13.42 3.99
N THR A 144 8.48 -13.03 3.65
CA THR A 144 7.95 -13.19 2.30
C THR A 144 8.82 -12.48 1.27
N TRP A 145 9.22 -11.22 1.52
CA TRP A 145 10.12 -10.47 0.65
C TRP A 145 11.52 -11.09 0.56
N LYS A 146 12.07 -11.56 1.68
CA LYS A 146 13.35 -12.28 1.73
C LYS A 146 13.31 -13.53 0.85
N ARG A 147 12.25 -14.32 0.95
CA ARG A 147 12.06 -15.55 0.16
C ARG A 147 11.88 -15.25 -1.32
N MET A 148 11.07 -14.26 -1.68
CA MET A 148 10.94 -13.83 -3.09
C MET A 148 12.28 -13.37 -3.67
N ARG A 149 13.12 -12.67 -2.89
CA ARG A 149 14.47 -12.26 -3.31
C ARG A 149 15.40 -13.47 -3.50
N GLN A 150 15.39 -14.42 -2.57
CA GLN A 150 16.18 -15.66 -2.68
C GLN A 150 15.80 -16.44 -3.94
N LEU A 151 14.49 -16.62 -4.16
CA LEU A 151 13.95 -17.26 -5.36
C LEU A 151 14.34 -16.50 -6.63
N ALA A 152 14.23 -15.17 -6.64
CA ALA A 152 14.66 -14.35 -7.78
C ALA A 152 16.14 -14.53 -8.10
N GLY A 153 17.00 -14.67 -7.08
CA GLY A 153 18.43 -14.96 -7.26
C GLY A 153 18.68 -16.33 -7.89
N VAL A 154 18.05 -17.39 -7.34
CA VAL A 154 18.18 -18.76 -7.86
C VAL A 154 17.61 -18.89 -9.28
N LEU A 155 16.50 -18.21 -9.56
CA LEU A 155 15.82 -18.20 -10.87
C LEU A 155 16.43 -17.19 -11.86
N GLN A 156 17.51 -16.51 -11.47
CA GLN A 156 18.24 -15.53 -12.29
C GLN A 156 17.35 -14.39 -12.84
N CYS A 157 16.41 -13.89 -12.03
CA CYS A 157 15.58 -12.75 -12.38
C CYS A 157 16.44 -11.46 -12.41
N GLY A 158 16.52 -10.81 -13.57
CA GLY A 158 17.31 -9.59 -13.79
C GLY A 158 16.66 -8.29 -13.31
N ARG A 159 15.51 -8.34 -12.62
CA ARG A 159 14.78 -7.15 -12.17
C ARG A 159 15.51 -6.43 -11.02
N ARG A 160 15.77 -5.13 -11.19
CA ARG A 160 16.46 -4.27 -10.18
C ARG A 160 15.86 -4.33 -8.77
N LEU A 161 14.56 -4.61 -8.66
CA LEU A 161 13.86 -4.83 -7.39
C LEU A 161 14.55 -5.85 -6.48
N TRP A 162 15.17 -6.88 -7.07
CA TRP A 162 15.81 -7.98 -6.34
C TRP A 162 17.29 -7.73 -6.03
N GLN A 163 17.88 -6.70 -6.65
CA GLN A 163 19.29 -6.34 -6.52
C GLN A 163 19.53 -5.32 -5.39
N SER A 164 18.49 -4.66 -4.90
CA SER A 164 18.60 -3.81 -3.71
C SER A 164 18.64 -4.67 -2.44
N LEU A 165 19.75 -4.56 -1.71
CA LEU A 165 19.88 -5.07 -0.35
C LEU A 165 18.81 -4.40 0.53
N PRO A 166 18.18 -5.12 1.48
CA PRO A 166 17.40 -4.47 2.52
C PRO A 166 18.37 -3.58 3.33
N THR A 167 18.05 -2.29 3.45
CA THR A 167 18.60 -1.41 4.50
C THR A 167 18.14 -1.87 5.87
#